data_AF-J9E589-F1
#
_entry.id   AF-J9E589-F1
#
_cell.length_a   1.000
_cell.length_b   1.000
_cell.length_c   1.000
_cell.angle_alpha   90.00
_cell.angle_beta   90.00
_cell.angle_gamma   90.00
#
_symmetry.space_group_name_H-M   'P 1'
#
loop_
_entity.id
_entity.type
_entity.pdbx_description
1 polymer ?
#
loop_
_entity_poly.entity_id
_entity_poly.type
_entity_poly.pdbx_seq_one_letter_code
_entity_poly.pdbx_strand_id
1 'polypeptide(L)'
;IKAIETTSSISLHVGRSISDIALSQITTYNCRTGELLCVTSLVYHQKDEVLSVELSEPIGVGHIVVFQIKNFSSSQASTGLIVKRPQKWEPKRPWTVTTFFQLRNARSVFPCFDLPIMKATMKMCIRHPVRTEARSNTKASSISKMNNRMESCFESTPPMSSYLYAFTIFDRMNSIREAENSQEYLPEIEVIYSEEDNIIKPDWISIETGHALKIMANISNFQYPLNKLNLLASFLPVYGLENLGLIILDERFVAYPKYRLAHTILAHEIAQQWIGNIVTVKNWKEICLQ
;
A
#
# COMPACT_ATOMS: atom_id res chain seq x y z
N ILE A 1 4.78 10.05 16.21
CA ILE A 1 6.21 10.25 15.88
C ILE A 1 6.98 10.38 17.19
N LYS A 2 8.17 9.78 17.32
CA LYS A 2 9.03 9.92 18.51
C LYS A 2 10.22 10.81 18.17
N ALA A 3 10.45 11.86 18.95
CA ALA A 3 11.63 12.71 18.79
C ALA A 3 12.87 11.95 19.29
N ILE A 4 13.90 11.83 18.44
CA ILE A 4 15.20 11.24 18.81
C ILE A 4 16.21 12.31 19.23
N GLU A 5 15.98 13.55 18.78
CA GLU A 5 16.76 14.74 19.07
C GLU A 5 15.78 15.87 19.39
N THR A 6 16.23 16.87 20.15
CA THR A 6 15.41 18.04 20.45
C THR A 6 15.22 18.86 19.17
N THR A 7 13.97 19.14 18.80
CA THR A 7 13.65 19.86 17.56
C THR A 7 12.39 20.72 17.68
N SER A 8 12.37 21.86 16.99
CA SER A 8 11.20 22.72 16.83
C SER A 8 10.47 22.50 15.51
N SER A 9 10.94 21.58 14.67
CA SER A 9 10.40 21.37 13.31
C SER A 9 10.09 19.90 13.03
N ILE A 10 8.98 19.64 12.34
CA ILE A 10 8.63 18.30 11.83
C ILE A 10 8.60 18.37 10.29
N SER A 11 9.47 17.60 9.64
CA SER A 11 9.53 17.53 8.17
C SER A 11 9.10 16.15 7.68
N LEU A 12 8.19 16.11 6.72
CA LEU A 12 7.69 14.88 6.09
C LEU A 12 7.48 15.08 4.58
N HIS A 13 7.35 14.00 3.83
CA HIS A 13 7.16 14.07 2.39
C HIS A 13 5.69 14.33 2.04
N VAL A 14 5.47 15.30 1.16
CA VAL A 14 4.18 15.69 0.59
C VAL A 14 4.40 15.95 -0.89
N GLY A 15 3.83 15.09 -1.73
CA GLY A 15 3.92 15.21 -3.18
C GLY A 15 3.16 16.43 -3.68
N ARG A 16 3.56 16.94 -4.85
CA ARG A 16 2.96 18.14 -5.47
C ARG A 16 1.45 18.05 -5.69
N SER A 17 0.92 16.84 -5.86
CA SER A 17 -0.52 16.59 -6.04
C SER A 17 -1.34 16.94 -4.81
N ILE A 18 -0.75 16.88 -3.61
CA ILE A 18 -1.44 17.11 -2.34
C ILE A 18 -0.77 18.20 -1.49
N SER A 19 0.00 19.10 -2.12
CA SER A 19 0.78 20.12 -1.41
C SER A 19 -0.04 21.29 -0.87
N ASP A 20 -1.32 21.40 -1.24
CA ASP A 20 -2.20 22.48 -0.79
C ASP A 20 -2.73 22.20 0.64
N ILE A 21 -1.83 22.06 1.61
CA ILE A 21 -2.18 21.86 3.03
C ILE A 21 -2.00 23.20 3.76
N ALA A 22 -3.08 23.67 4.38
CA ALA A 22 -3.11 24.87 5.21
C ALA A 22 -2.83 24.56 6.68
N LEU A 23 -2.39 25.57 7.44
CA LEU A 23 -2.17 25.48 8.89
C LEU A 23 -3.41 24.95 9.63
N SER A 24 -4.61 25.36 9.23
CA SER A 24 -5.88 24.94 9.84
C SER A 24 -6.18 23.45 9.68
N GLN A 25 -5.49 22.75 8.79
CA GLN A 25 -5.65 21.32 8.55
C GLN A 25 -4.71 20.47 9.41
N ILE A 26 -3.76 21.11 10.10
CA ILE A 26 -2.73 20.44 10.89
C ILE A 26 -3.07 20.59 12.37
N THR A 27 -2.98 19.48 13.09
CA THR A 27 -3.11 19.46 14.55
C THR A 27 -2.00 18.60 15.12
N THR A 28 -1.25 19.14 16.07
CA THR A 28 -0.16 18.44 16.74
C THR A 28 -0.39 18.45 18.23
N TYR A 29 -0.17 17.31 18.87
CA TYR A 29 -0.32 17.22 20.32
C TYR A 29 0.59 16.14 20.91
N ASN A 30 0.97 16.33 22.17
CA ASN A 30 1.74 15.36 22.92
C ASN A 30 0.85 14.15 23.24
N CYS A 31 1.31 12.96 22.84
CA CYS A 31 0.55 11.71 23.00
C CYS A 31 0.33 11.30 24.46
N ARG A 32 1.19 11.75 25.38
CA ARG A 32 1.12 11.40 26.80
C ARG A 32 0.29 12.40 27.60
N THR A 33 0.50 13.69 27.37
CA THR A 33 -0.17 14.76 28.15
C THR A 33 -1.48 15.21 27.50
N GLY A 34 -1.67 14.98 26.20
CA GLY A 34 -2.79 15.51 25.43
C GLY A 34 -2.66 17.00 25.10
N GLU A 35 -1.56 17.62 25.49
CA GLU A 35 -1.30 19.05 25.28
C GLU A 35 -1.09 19.36 23.80
N LEU A 36 -1.79 20.39 23.31
CA LEU A 36 -1.65 20.88 21.94
C LEU A 36 -0.33 21.59 21.77
N LEU A 37 0.42 21.22 20.74
CA LEU A 37 1.63 21.91 20.34
C LEU A 37 1.25 22.93 19.27
N CYS A 38 1.57 24.22 19.47
CA CYS A 38 1.17 25.22 18.49
C CYS A 38 2.07 25.13 17.26
N VAL A 39 1.45 25.12 16.08
CA VAL A 39 2.15 25.21 14.80
C VAL A 39 2.24 26.68 14.38
N THR A 40 3.46 27.18 14.17
CA THR A 40 3.72 28.60 13.88
C THR A 40 3.73 28.90 12.39
N SER A 41 4.34 28.01 11.58
CA SER A 41 4.45 28.21 10.14
C SER A 41 4.63 26.89 9.37
N LEU A 42 4.39 26.96 8.07
CA LEU A 42 4.60 25.87 7.12
C LEU A 42 5.57 26.32 6.04
N VAL A 43 6.55 25.46 5.74
CA VAL A 43 7.51 25.68 4.67
C VAL A 43 7.45 24.51 3.70
N TYR A 44 7.13 24.80 2.44
CA TYR A 44 7.11 23.80 1.37
C TYR A 44 8.40 23.84 0.56
N HIS A 45 9.17 22.77 0.66
CA HIS A 45 10.34 22.54 -0.19
C HIS A 45 9.90 21.79 -1.45
N GLN A 46 9.32 22.52 -2.42
CA GLN A 46 8.70 21.93 -3.63
C GLN A 46 9.64 21.06 -4.48
N LYS A 47 10.95 21.33 -4.44
CA LYS A 47 11.96 20.56 -5.16
C LYS A 47 12.12 19.16 -4.57
N ASP A 48 12.09 19.06 -3.25
CA ASP A 48 12.33 17.83 -2.50
C ASP A 48 11.02 17.12 -2.10
N GLU A 49 9.88 17.76 -2.36
CA GLU A 49 8.54 17.32 -1.97
C GLU A 49 8.44 17.10 -0.45
N VAL A 50 8.93 18.08 0.30
CA VAL A 50 8.94 18.07 1.77
C VAL A 50 8.12 19.25 2.31
N LEU A 51 7.24 18.95 3.25
CA LEU A 51 6.56 19.91 4.11
C LEU A 51 7.26 19.95 5.46
N SER A 52 7.81 21.10 5.82
CA SER A 52 8.36 21.38 7.14
C SER A 52 7.36 22.19 7.95
N VAL A 53 7.06 21.71 9.16
CA VAL A 53 6.10 22.31 10.09
C VAL A 53 6.87 22.83 11.29
N GLU A 54 6.86 24.14 11.48
CA GLU A 54 7.51 24.79 12.61
C GLU A 54 6.56 24.85 13.81
N LEU A 55 7.09 24.54 14.99
CA LEU A 55 6.37 24.53 16.25
C LEU A 55 6.77 25.73 17.10
N SER A 56 5.88 26.20 17.96
CA SER A 56 6.16 27.30 18.89
C SER A 56 7.17 26.93 19.96
N GLU A 57 7.19 25.64 20.35
CA GLU A 57 8.02 25.11 21.41
C GLU A 57 8.77 23.86 20.93
N PRO A 58 10.03 23.68 21.38
CA PRO A 58 10.81 22.52 20.99
C PRO A 58 10.26 21.24 21.63
N ILE A 59 10.19 20.18 20.83
CA ILE A 59 9.91 18.83 21.30
C ILE A 59 11.22 18.24 21.81
N GLY A 60 11.27 17.88 23.10
CA GLY A 60 12.44 17.23 23.70
C GLY A 60 12.59 15.76 23.29
N VAL A 61 13.81 15.23 23.43
CA VAL A 61 14.13 13.81 23.16
C VAL A 61 13.16 12.87 23.88
N GLY A 62 12.72 11.81 23.18
CA GLY A 62 11.87 10.76 23.72
C GLY A 62 10.38 11.09 23.76
N HIS A 63 9.98 12.35 23.52
CA HIS A 63 8.58 12.74 23.44
C HIS A 63 7.89 12.08 22.23
N ILE A 64 6.65 11.66 22.44
CA ILE A 64 5.81 11.08 21.39
C ILE A 64 4.74 12.10 21.04
N VAL A 65 4.76 12.53 19.78
CA VAL A 65 3.81 13.52 19.24
C VAL A 65 2.89 12.84 18.26
N VAL A 66 1.60 13.14 18.36
CA VAL A 66 0.63 12.83 17.32
C VAL A 66 0.57 14.01 16.38
N PHE A 67 0.82 13.73 15.10
CA PHE A 67 0.82 14.71 14.02
C PHE A 67 -0.31 14.34 13.08
N GLN A 68 -1.35 15.17 13.04
CA GLN A 68 -2.57 14.91 12.28
C GLN A 68 -2.75 15.95 11.18
N ILE A 69 -2.92 15.47 9.95
CA ILE A 69 -3.32 16.29 8.80
C ILE A 69 -4.71 15.82 8.35
N LYS A 70 -5.65 16.77 8.21
CA LYS A 70 -7.03 16.49 7.80
C LYS A 70 -7.36 17.13 6.46
N ASN A 71 -8.33 16.56 5.75
CA ASN A 71 -8.97 17.16 4.57
C ASN A 71 -8.01 17.57 3.44
N PHE A 72 -6.83 16.96 3.34
CA PHE A 72 -5.98 17.15 2.16
C PHE A 72 -6.61 16.43 0.97
N SER A 73 -6.37 16.94 -0.23
CA SER A 73 -6.91 16.38 -1.46
C SER A 73 -6.00 16.69 -2.63
N SER A 74 -6.19 15.96 -3.73
CA SER A 74 -5.54 16.26 -5.00
C SER A 74 -6.59 16.55 -6.06
N SER A 75 -6.42 17.65 -6.78
CA SER A 75 -7.19 17.97 -7.99
C SER A 75 -6.59 17.30 -9.24
N GLN A 76 -5.35 16.84 -9.16
CA GLN A 76 -4.59 16.22 -10.25
C GLN A 76 -4.53 14.69 -10.09
N ALA A 77 -4.25 13.98 -11.19
CA ALA A 77 -3.96 12.56 -11.13
C ALA A 77 -2.69 12.32 -10.30
N SER A 78 -2.75 11.38 -9.36
CA SER A 78 -1.61 10.98 -8.54
C SER A 78 -0.75 9.98 -9.32
N THR A 79 0.57 10.14 -9.28
CA THR A 79 1.53 9.15 -9.80
C THR A 79 1.54 7.85 -8.99
N GLY A 80 1.01 7.89 -7.77
CA GLY A 80 0.85 6.75 -6.88
C GLY A 80 -0.42 5.94 -7.10
N LEU A 81 -1.27 6.30 -8.06
CA LEU A 81 -2.51 5.57 -8.36
C LEU A 81 -2.61 5.26 -9.85
N ILE A 82 -2.84 3.99 -10.18
CA ILE A 82 -3.17 3.53 -11.51
C ILE A 82 -4.69 3.38 -11.58
N VAL A 83 -5.31 4.11 -12.50
CA VAL A 83 -6.77 4.08 -12.70
C VAL A 83 -7.07 3.48 -14.07
N LYS A 84 -7.67 2.30 -14.07
CA LYS A 84 -8.19 1.67 -15.29
C LYS A 84 -9.66 1.99 -15.42
N ARG A 85 -10.05 2.55 -16.55
CA ARG A 85 -11.47 2.83 -16.86
C ARG A 85 -11.91 1.98 -18.05
N PRO A 86 -13.16 1.46 -18.04
CA PRO A 86 -13.73 0.80 -19.20
C PRO A 86 -13.70 1.75 -20.41
N GLN A 87 -13.15 1.28 -21.53
CA GLN A 87 -13.14 2.02 -22.78
C GLN A 87 -14.43 1.76 -23.57
N LYS A 88 -14.75 2.64 -24.52
CA LYS A 88 -15.97 2.49 -25.34
C LYS A 88 -16.03 1.15 -26.09
N TRP A 89 -14.87 0.64 -26.53
CA TRP A 89 -14.75 -0.63 -27.26
C TRP A 89 -14.66 -1.86 -26.34
N GLU A 90 -14.45 -1.67 -25.02
CA GLU A 90 -14.37 -2.73 -24.01
C GLU A 90 -15.24 -2.35 -22.78
N PRO A 91 -16.57 -2.20 -22.95
CA PRO A 91 -17.45 -1.65 -21.90
C PRO A 91 -17.61 -2.59 -20.68
N LYS A 92 -17.34 -3.88 -20.87
CA LYS A 92 -17.39 -4.89 -19.80
C LYS A 92 -16.17 -4.87 -18.90
N ARG A 93 -15.07 -4.27 -19.37
CA ARG A 93 -13.82 -4.22 -18.61
C ARG A 93 -14.05 -3.53 -17.26
N PRO A 94 -13.51 -4.05 -16.15
CA PRO A 94 -13.73 -3.48 -14.85
C PRO A 94 -13.02 -2.14 -14.72
N TRP A 95 -13.65 -1.26 -13.93
CA TRP A 95 -13.02 -0.07 -13.40
C TRP A 95 -12.17 -0.47 -12.20
N THR A 96 -10.89 -0.08 -12.22
CA THR A 96 -9.97 -0.35 -11.11
C THR A 96 -9.21 0.90 -10.71
N VAL A 97 -8.92 1.02 -9.41
CA VAL A 97 -7.97 1.98 -8.85
C VAL A 97 -7.02 1.18 -7.98
N THR A 98 -5.74 1.22 -8.31
CA THR A 98 -4.72 0.44 -7.62
C THR A 98 -3.50 1.29 -7.31
N THR A 99 -2.88 1.07 -6.15
CA THR A 99 -1.69 1.80 -5.71
C THR A 99 -0.43 1.41 -6.49
N PHE A 100 0.43 2.40 -6.75
CA PHE A 100 1.76 2.25 -7.38
C PHE A 100 2.77 3.12 -6.62
N PHE A 101 3.10 2.74 -5.38
CA PHE A 101 3.88 3.60 -4.49
C PHE A 101 5.39 3.48 -4.64
N GLN A 102 5.87 2.38 -5.22
CA GLN A 102 7.29 2.20 -5.47
C GLN A 102 7.79 3.18 -6.57
N LEU A 103 8.92 3.87 -6.41
CA LEU A 103 9.81 3.90 -5.23
C LEU A 103 9.41 4.99 -4.21
N ARG A 104 8.79 6.10 -4.64
CA ARG A 104 8.55 7.28 -3.79
C ARG A 104 7.23 7.98 -4.11
N ASN A 105 6.23 7.20 -4.48
CA ASN A 105 4.94 7.72 -4.93
C ASN A 105 3.88 7.72 -3.82
N ALA A 106 4.13 7.11 -2.64
CA ALA A 106 3.19 7.15 -1.52
C ALA A 106 2.88 8.59 -1.09
N ARG A 107 3.90 9.46 -1.09
CA ARG A 107 3.79 10.90 -0.81
C ARG A 107 2.80 11.65 -1.72
N SER A 108 2.48 11.11 -2.90
CA SER A 108 1.53 11.73 -3.83
C SER A 108 0.06 11.43 -3.49
N VAL A 109 -0.16 10.46 -2.60
CA VAL A 109 -1.50 10.04 -2.14
C VAL A 109 -1.76 10.47 -0.71
N PHE A 110 -0.76 10.39 0.18
CA PHE A 110 -0.88 10.86 1.56
C PHE A 110 0.46 11.38 2.12
N PRO A 111 0.44 12.39 3.00
CA PRO A 111 1.65 12.88 3.69
C PRO A 111 2.31 11.77 4.52
N CYS A 112 3.59 11.49 4.30
CA CYS A 112 4.30 10.45 5.06
C CYS A 112 5.83 10.58 5.06
N PHE A 113 6.49 9.83 5.91
CA PHE A 113 7.95 9.63 5.86
C PHE A 113 8.28 8.64 4.74
N ASP A 114 8.23 9.10 3.50
CA ASP A 114 8.36 8.25 2.31
C ASP A 114 9.82 7.83 1.99
N LEU A 115 10.40 7.05 2.90
CA LEU A 115 11.75 6.47 2.85
C LEU A 115 11.69 4.98 3.25
N PRO A 116 12.47 4.08 2.61
CA PRO A 116 12.48 2.65 2.92
C PRO A 116 12.75 2.30 4.38
N ILE A 117 13.68 3.01 5.02
CA ILE A 117 14.05 2.75 6.41
C ILE A 117 12.96 3.17 7.42
N MET A 118 12.02 4.03 7.03
CA MET A 118 11.01 4.60 7.92
C MET A 118 9.78 3.69 8.01
N LYS A 119 9.99 2.46 8.48
CA LYS A 119 8.90 1.49 8.67
C LYS A 119 7.93 1.94 9.75
N ALA A 120 6.64 1.80 9.48
CA ALA A 120 5.57 2.11 10.43
C ALA A 120 4.42 1.11 10.28
N THR A 121 3.51 1.09 11.24
CA THR A 121 2.23 0.38 11.11
C THR A 121 1.20 1.32 10.47
N MET A 122 0.34 0.79 9.61
CA MET A 122 -0.76 1.53 9.00
C MET A 122 -2.09 0.91 9.40
N LYS A 123 -3.03 1.76 9.80
CA LYS A 123 -4.44 1.40 9.90
C LYS A 123 -5.20 2.21 8.86
N MET A 124 -5.75 1.51 7.87
CA MET A 124 -6.35 2.15 6.70
C MET A 124 -7.86 1.93 6.65
N CYS A 125 -8.58 2.99 6.29
CA CYS A 125 -9.98 2.96 5.91
C CYS A 125 -10.15 3.69 4.58
N ILE A 126 -10.93 3.10 3.68
CA ILE A 126 -11.13 3.62 2.33
C ILE A 126 -12.62 3.82 2.11
N ARG A 127 -13.00 5.05 1.73
CA ARG A 127 -14.35 5.37 1.26
C ARG A 127 -14.38 5.29 -0.25
N HIS A 128 -15.20 4.39 -0.79
CA HIS A 128 -15.29 4.12 -2.23
C HIS A 128 -16.74 4.10 -2.71
N PRO A 129 -16.99 4.18 -4.04
CA PRO A 129 -18.35 4.16 -4.58
C PRO A 129 -19.13 2.91 -4.15
N VAL A 130 -20.46 3.02 -4.18
CA VAL A 130 -21.33 1.84 -4.01
C VAL A 130 -21.13 0.86 -5.17
N ARG A 131 -21.34 -0.43 -4.89
CA ARG A 131 -21.17 -1.54 -5.86
C ARG A 131 -19.71 -1.77 -6.31
N THR A 132 -18.74 -1.23 -5.59
CA THR A 132 -17.34 -1.60 -5.73
C THR A 132 -16.87 -2.31 -4.47
N GLU A 133 -15.80 -3.08 -4.58
CA GLU A 133 -15.10 -3.69 -3.46
C GLU A 133 -13.74 -3.04 -3.25
N ALA A 134 -13.17 -3.23 -2.07
CA ALA A 134 -11.80 -2.84 -1.77
C ALA A 134 -11.02 -4.01 -1.16
N ARG A 135 -9.73 -4.07 -1.47
CA ARG A 135 -8.73 -4.94 -0.82
C ARG A 135 -7.49 -4.13 -0.47
N SER A 136 -6.75 -4.61 0.51
CA SER A 136 -5.58 -3.96 1.10
C SER A 136 -4.57 -5.01 1.51
N ASN A 137 -3.44 -4.58 2.08
CA ASN A 137 -2.41 -5.41 2.70
C ASN A 137 -2.95 -6.44 3.71
N THR A 138 -4.03 -6.12 4.44
CA THR A 138 -4.56 -6.92 5.55
C THR A 138 -6.05 -7.24 5.36
N LYS A 139 -6.58 -8.15 6.20
CA LYS A 139 -8.00 -8.51 6.21
C LYS A 139 -8.87 -7.27 6.52
N ALA A 140 -10.07 -7.24 5.93
CA ALA A 140 -11.04 -6.20 6.23
C ALA A 140 -11.56 -6.40 7.66
N SER A 141 -11.45 -5.37 8.49
CA SER A 141 -11.96 -5.35 9.87
C SER A 141 -13.43 -4.91 9.93
N SER A 142 -13.85 -4.02 9.03
CA SER A 142 -15.25 -3.64 8.88
C SER A 142 -15.56 -3.17 7.46
N ILE A 143 -16.78 -3.44 7.02
CA ILE A 143 -17.33 -2.94 5.76
C ILE A 143 -18.71 -2.38 6.09
N SER A 144 -18.93 -1.09 5.81
CA SER A 144 -20.19 -0.43 6.09
C SER A 144 -20.61 0.49 4.94
N LYS A 145 -21.92 0.74 4.81
CA LYS A 145 -22.46 1.70 3.86
C LYS A 145 -22.70 3.03 4.57
N MET A 146 -22.09 4.11 4.09
CA MET A 146 -22.20 5.45 4.67
C MET A 146 -22.47 6.47 3.56
N ASN A 147 -23.59 7.22 3.65
CA ASN A 147 -23.88 8.37 2.77
C ASN A 147 -23.65 8.10 1.26
N ASN A 148 -24.27 7.05 0.72
CA ASN A 148 -24.12 6.62 -0.69
C ASN A 148 -22.69 6.23 -1.11
N ARG A 149 -21.83 5.88 -0.14
CA ARG A 149 -20.52 5.25 -0.35
C ARG A 149 -20.40 4.00 0.50
N MET A 150 -19.43 3.16 0.16
CA MET A 150 -18.95 2.10 1.03
C MET A 150 -17.73 2.60 1.78
N GLU A 151 -17.57 2.21 3.04
CA GLU A 151 -16.36 2.39 3.82
C GLU A 151 -15.83 1.01 4.21
N SER A 152 -14.61 0.69 3.73
CA SER A 152 -13.89 -0.53 4.05
C SER A 152 -12.68 -0.19 4.90
N CYS A 153 -12.66 -0.66 6.14
CA CYS A 153 -11.54 -0.53 7.06
C CYS A 153 -10.80 -1.87 7.16
N PHE A 154 -9.49 -1.80 7.31
CA PHE A 154 -8.60 -2.96 7.36
C PHE A 154 -7.90 -3.08 8.71
N GLU A 155 -7.44 -4.28 9.04
CA GLU A 155 -6.61 -4.52 10.22
C GLU A 155 -5.28 -3.75 10.12
N SER A 156 -4.65 -3.48 11.26
CA SER A 156 -3.35 -2.80 11.28
C SER A 156 -2.27 -3.66 10.63
N THR A 157 -1.46 -3.07 9.76
CA THR A 157 -0.31 -3.76 9.15
C THR A 157 0.81 -3.97 10.18
N PRO A 158 1.70 -4.96 9.98
CA PRO A 158 3.00 -4.95 10.64
C PRO A 158 3.82 -3.72 10.23
N PRO A 159 4.92 -3.41 10.94
CA PRO A 159 5.83 -2.34 10.54
C PRO A 159 6.41 -2.57 9.15
N MET A 160 6.08 -1.71 8.19
CA MET A 160 6.59 -1.80 6.82
C MET A 160 6.79 -0.42 6.19
N SER A 161 7.52 -0.42 5.09
CA SER A 161 7.91 0.78 4.36
C SER A 161 6.71 1.41 3.65
N SER A 162 6.72 2.74 3.50
CA SER A 162 5.62 3.51 2.87
C SER A 162 5.22 2.99 1.48
N TYR A 163 6.20 2.55 0.69
CA TYR A 163 5.98 2.08 -0.67
C TYR A 163 5.24 0.73 -0.76
N LEU A 164 5.10 0.01 0.36
CA LEU A 164 4.42 -1.29 0.44
C LEU A 164 2.97 -1.19 0.88
N TYR A 165 2.53 -0.02 1.36
CA TYR A 165 1.10 0.18 1.61
C TYR A 165 0.36 0.09 0.29
N ALA A 166 -0.69 -0.71 0.25
CA ALA A 166 -1.41 -0.94 -0.98
C ALA A 166 -2.89 -1.09 -0.75
N PHE A 167 -3.64 -0.60 -1.71
CA PHE A 167 -5.05 -0.91 -1.84
C PHE A 167 -5.45 -0.99 -3.29
N THR A 168 -6.53 -1.73 -3.52
CA THR A 168 -7.23 -1.75 -4.79
C THR A 168 -8.71 -1.56 -4.55
N ILE A 169 -9.36 -0.82 -5.45
CA ILE A 169 -10.81 -0.64 -5.51
C ILE A 169 -11.24 -1.08 -6.90
N PHE A 170 -12.24 -1.95 -7.00
CA PHE A 170 -12.68 -2.46 -8.28
C PHE A 170 -14.18 -2.76 -8.31
N ASP A 171 -14.77 -2.75 -9.51
CA ASP A 171 -16.07 -3.35 -9.80
C ASP A 171 -15.90 -4.60 -10.69
N ARG A 172 -16.93 -5.45 -10.76
CA ARG A 172 -17.04 -6.53 -11.77
C ARG A 172 -15.77 -7.39 -11.94
N MET A 173 -15.17 -7.78 -10.82
CA MET A 173 -14.06 -8.75 -10.76
C MET A 173 -14.53 -10.02 -10.06
N ASN A 174 -13.92 -11.14 -10.41
CA ASN A 174 -14.12 -12.44 -9.78
C ASN A 174 -12.99 -12.71 -8.77
N SER A 175 -13.23 -13.62 -7.84
CA SER A 175 -12.22 -14.06 -6.87
C SER A 175 -12.23 -15.57 -6.69
N ILE A 176 -11.06 -16.19 -6.68
CA ILE A 176 -10.85 -17.56 -6.18
C ILE A 176 -10.16 -17.46 -4.82
N ARG A 177 -10.56 -18.31 -3.87
CA ARG A 177 -10.04 -18.30 -2.51
C ARG A 177 -9.58 -19.68 -2.10
N GLU A 178 -8.36 -19.75 -1.58
CA GLU A 178 -7.87 -20.88 -0.81
C GLU A 178 -7.88 -20.48 0.67
N ALA A 179 -8.49 -21.32 1.50
CA ALA A 179 -8.57 -21.07 2.93
C ALA A 179 -7.17 -21.13 3.56
N GLU A 180 -7.01 -20.39 4.67
CA GLU A 180 -5.81 -20.46 5.49
C GLU A 180 -5.53 -21.90 5.94
N ASN A 181 -4.29 -22.37 5.78
CA ASN A 181 -3.86 -23.69 6.24
C ASN A 181 -2.80 -23.54 7.32
N SER A 182 -3.25 -23.49 8.58
CA SER A 182 -2.37 -23.33 9.74
C SER A 182 -1.41 -24.50 9.95
N GLN A 183 -1.71 -25.71 9.46
CA GLN A 183 -0.79 -26.86 9.56
C GLN A 183 0.43 -26.69 8.65
N GLU A 184 0.23 -26.03 7.51
CA GLU A 184 1.27 -25.75 6.52
C GLU A 184 1.79 -24.31 6.59
N TYR A 185 1.35 -23.53 7.58
CA TYR A 185 1.68 -22.11 7.76
C TYR A 185 1.37 -21.25 6.52
N LEU A 186 0.32 -21.60 5.76
CA LEU A 186 -0.11 -20.85 4.60
C LEU A 186 -1.21 -19.85 4.97
N PRO A 187 -1.11 -18.58 4.49
CA PRO A 187 -2.17 -17.59 4.65
C PRO A 187 -3.42 -17.97 3.82
N GLU A 188 -4.54 -17.30 4.06
CA GLU A 188 -5.63 -17.25 3.08
C GLU A 188 -5.11 -16.62 1.78
N ILE A 189 -5.28 -17.30 0.65
CA ILE A 189 -4.86 -16.79 -0.67
C ILE A 189 -6.12 -16.42 -1.46
N GLU A 190 -6.22 -15.15 -1.88
CA GLU A 190 -7.31 -14.67 -2.74
C GLU A 190 -6.74 -14.16 -4.07
N VAL A 191 -7.12 -14.82 -5.18
CA VAL A 191 -6.76 -14.38 -6.54
C VAL A 191 -7.94 -13.63 -7.15
N ILE A 192 -7.72 -12.37 -7.51
CA ILE A 192 -8.73 -11.43 -8.03
C ILE A 192 -8.43 -11.14 -9.48
N TYR A 193 -9.41 -11.31 -10.35
CA TYR A 193 -9.22 -11.22 -11.80
C TYR A 193 -10.51 -10.83 -12.52
N SER A 194 -10.39 -10.33 -13.75
CA SER A 194 -11.55 -10.10 -14.61
C SER A 194 -11.79 -11.29 -15.54
N GLU A 195 -13.06 -11.63 -15.78
CA GLU A 195 -13.44 -12.54 -16.87
C GLU A 195 -13.02 -12.00 -18.25
N GLU A 196 -12.90 -10.67 -18.38
CA GLU A 196 -12.50 -10.01 -19.62
C GLU A 196 -10.98 -10.06 -19.87
N ASP A 197 -10.17 -10.40 -18.87
CA ASP A 197 -8.70 -10.43 -19.00
C ASP A 197 -8.18 -11.74 -19.63
N ASN A 198 -9.08 -12.60 -20.16
CA ASN A 198 -8.76 -13.89 -20.78
C ASN A 198 -7.89 -14.80 -19.89
N ILE A 199 -7.94 -14.66 -18.57
CA ILE A 199 -7.18 -15.52 -17.65
C ILE A 199 -7.79 -16.92 -17.68
N ILE A 200 -7.13 -17.82 -18.39
CA ILE A 200 -7.56 -19.21 -18.51
C ILE A 200 -7.13 -19.96 -17.25
N LYS A 201 -8.09 -20.43 -16.45
CA LYS A 201 -7.87 -21.25 -15.23
C LYS A 201 -6.97 -20.56 -14.19
N PRO A 202 -7.45 -19.52 -13.50
CA PRO A 202 -6.62 -18.74 -12.57
C PRO A 202 -6.07 -19.57 -11.39
N ASP A 203 -6.61 -20.77 -11.15
CA ASP A 203 -6.20 -21.72 -10.11
C ASP A 203 -4.67 -21.99 -10.11
N TRP A 204 -4.00 -21.91 -11.27
CA TRP A 204 -2.55 -22.07 -11.31
C TRP A 204 -1.82 -21.02 -10.46
N ILE A 205 -2.34 -19.79 -10.40
CA ILE A 205 -1.75 -18.69 -9.64
C ILE A 205 -1.81 -19.01 -8.15
N SER A 206 -2.95 -19.49 -7.64
CA SER A 206 -3.11 -19.79 -6.22
C SER A 206 -2.27 -21.01 -5.81
N ILE A 207 -2.28 -22.08 -6.61
CA ILE A 207 -1.49 -23.30 -6.37
C ILE A 207 0.01 -22.97 -6.33
N GLU A 208 0.52 -22.25 -7.33
CA GLU A 208 1.94 -21.88 -7.37
C GLU A 208 2.30 -20.88 -6.27
N THR A 209 1.37 -20.02 -5.88
CA THR A 209 1.58 -19.13 -4.73
C THR A 209 1.82 -19.95 -3.47
N GLY A 210 0.96 -20.93 -3.18
CA GLY A 210 1.13 -21.81 -2.02
C GLY A 210 2.46 -22.56 -2.05
N HIS A 211 2.89 -23.05 -3.23
CA HIS A 211 4.18 -23.72 -3.38
C HIS A 211 5.37 -22.77 -3.15
N ALA A 212 5.36 -21.59 -3.76
CA ALA A 212 6.44 -20.61 -3.64
C ALA A 212 6.57 -20.09 -2.20
N LEU A 213 5.44 -19.86 -1.49
CA LEU A 213 5.45 -19.50 -0.08
C LEU A 213 6.12 -20.57 0.79
N LYS A 214 5.80 -21.86 0.57
CA LYS A 214 6.45 -22.98 1.28
C LYS A 214 7.95 -23.03 1.01
N ILE A 215 8.37 -22.85 -0.23
CA ILE A 215 9.78 -22.85 -0.62
C ILE A 215 10.52 -21.70 0.07
N MET A 216 9.98 -20.48 -0.01
CA MET A 216 10.59 -19.31 0.63
C MET A 216 10.69 -19.49 2.15
N ALA A 217 9.63 -19.95 2.80
CA ALA A 217 9.63 -20.22 4.22
C ALA A 217 10.67 -21.27 4.65
N ASN A 218 10.84 -22.32 3.85
CA ASN A 218 11.83 -23.37 4.09
C ASN A 218 13.27 -22.84 3.90
N ILE A 219 13.55 -22.10 2.83
CA ILE A 219 14.87 -21.54 2.54
C ILE A 219 15.27 -20.52 3.60
N SER A 220 14.36 -19.64 4.01
CA SER A 220 14.65 -18.56 4.95
C SER A 220 14.50 -18.96 6.41
N ASN A 221 13.90 -20.12 6.69
CA ASN A 221 13.44 -20.52 8.02
C ASN A 221 12.57 -19.44 8.70
N PHE A 222 11.74 -18.74 7.91
CA PHE A 222 10.89 -17.64 8.37
C PHE A 222 9.53 -17.73 7.66
N GLN A 223 8.45 -17.85 8.43
CA GLN A 223 7.10 -18.00 7.87
C GLN A 223 6.56 -16.67 7.34
N TYR A 224 5.65 -16.75 6.37
CA TYR A 224 4.97 -15.55 5.88
C TYR A 224 4.20 -14.86 7.03
N PRO A 225 4.39 -13.54 7.27
CA PRO A 225 3.99 -12.91 8.52
C PRO A 225 2.51 -12.49 8.57
N LEU A 226 1.80 -12.51 7.44
CA LEU A 226 0.39 -12.15 7.37
C LEU A 226 -0.49 -13.40 7.23
N ASN A 227 -1.73 -13.32 7.70
CA ASN A 227 -2.72 -14.40 7.61
C ASN A 227 -3.53 -14.35 6.29
N LYS A 228 -3.23 -13.40 5.40
CA LYS A 228 -3.87 -13.23 4.09
C LYS A 228 -2.88 -12.69 3.07
N LEU A 229 -2.96 -13.22 1.84
CA LEU A 229 -2.27 -12.73 0.67
C LEU A 229 -3.26 -12.58 -0.49
N ASN A 230 -3.43 -11.36 -0.97
CA ASN A 230 -4.22 -11.09 -2.18
C ASN A 230 -3.30 -11.03 -3.39
N LEU A 231 -3.73 -11.60 -4.51
CA LEU A 231 -3.11 -11.44 -5.82
C LEU A 231 -4.13 -10.81 -6.77
N LEU A 232 -3.86 -9.61 -7.25
CA LEU A 232 -4.70 -8.92 -8.21
C LEU A 232 -4.08 -9.01 -9.60
N ALA A 233 -4.80 -9.58 -10.56
CA ALA A 233 -4.49 -9.40 -11.98
C ALA A 233 -5.17 -8.11 -12.46
N SER A 234 -4.39 -7.10 -12.81
CA SER A 234 -4.90 -5.86 -13.40
C SER A 234 -3.84 -5.19 -14.26
N PHE A 235 -4.22 -4.15 -15.00
CA PHE A 235 -3.28 -3.42 -15.84
C PHE A 235 -2.23 -2.72 -14.98
N LEU A 236 -0.95 -2.97 -15.29
CA LEU A 236 0.17 -2.24 -14.72
C LEU A 236 1.12 -1.77 -15.84
N PRO A 237 1.88 -0.68 -15.60
CA PRO A 237 2.98 -0.27 -16.49
C PRO A 237 4.26 -1.10 -16.29
N VAL A 238 4.27 -2.03 -15.34
CA VAL A 238 5.37 -2.93 -14.96
C VAL A 238 4.86 -4.37 -14.88
N TYR A 239 5.74 -5.37 -14.72
CA TYR A 239 5.34 -6.78 -14.67
C TYR A 239 4.52 -7.15 -13.42
N GLY A 240 4.89 -6.61 -12.28
CA GLY A 240 4.26 -6.89 -10.99
C GLY A 240 4.64 -5.84 -9.94
N LEU A 241 3.97 -5.92 -8.79
CA LEU A 241 4.21 -5.13 -7.61
C LEU A 241 4.08 -6.02 -6.38
N GLU A 242 5.09 -5.98 -5.53
CA GLU A 242 5.31 -6.89 -4.42
C GLU A 242 4.59 -6.48 -3.12
N ASN A 243 3.63 -5.55 -3.15
CA ASN A 243 3.13 -4.94 -1.91
C ASN A 243 2.72 -6.00 -0.87
N LEU A 244 3.18 -5.84 0.37
CA LEU A 244 3.05 -6.88 1.39
C LEU A 244 1.57 -7.21 1.67
N GLY A 245 1.13 -8.41 1.28
CA GLY A 245 -0.27 -8.86 1.44
C GLY A 245 -1.23 -8.48 0.30
N LEU A 246 -0.76 -7.73 -0.69
CA LEU A 246 -1.49 -7.42 -1.93
C LEU A 246 -0.50 -7.33 -3.11
N ILE A 247 -0.16 -8.49 -3.67
CA ILE A 247 0.62 -8.58 -4.90
C ILE A 247 -0.28 -8.16 -6.06
N ILE A 248 0.23 -7.33 -6.97
CA ILE A 248 -0.49 -6.97 -8.19
C ILE A 248 0.35 -7.44 -9.36
N LEU A 249 -0.25 -8.20 -10.26
CA LEU A 249 0.37 -8.77 -11.45
C LEU A 249 -0.25 -8.12 -12.67
N ASP A 250 0.57 -7.77 -13.65
CA ASP A 250 0.04 -7.30 -14.91
C ASP A 250 -0.69 -8.43 -15.63
N GLU A 251 -2.01 -8.25 -15.76
CA GLU A 251 -2.95 -9.18 -16.38
C GLU A 251 -2.45 -9.77 -17.72
N ARG A 252 -1.70 -8.99 -18.50
CA ARG A 252 -1.19 -9.40 -19.82
C ARG A 252 -0.20 -10.56 -19.73
N PHE A 253 0.59 -10.61 -18.66
CA PHE A 253 1.63 -11.62 -18.49
C PHE A 253 1.11 -12.85 -17.76
N VAL A 254 0.09 -12.72 -16.92
CA VAL A 254 -0.49 -13.83 -16.14
C VAL A 254 -1.73 -14.47 -16.76
N ALA A 255 -2.23 -13.93 -17.88
CA ALA A 255 -3.37 -14.50 -18.61
C ALA A 255 -3.13 -15.93 -19.12
N TYR A 256 -1.87 -16.31 -19.37
CA TYR A 256 -1.53 -17.58 -20.02
C TYR A 256 -0.51 -18.41 -19.24
N PRO A 257 -0.93 -19.50 -18.55
CA PRO A 257 -0.05 -20.38 -17.77
C PRO A 257 0.93 -21.21 -18.60
N LYS A 258 0.96 -21.06 -19.93
CA LYS A 258 1.97 -21.71 -20.78
C LYS A 258 3.26 -20.89 -20.88
N TYR A 259 3.21 -19.62 -20.51
CA TYR A 259 4.36 -18.75 -20.60
C TYR A 259 5.20 -18.85 -19.34
N ARG A 260 6.42 -19.37 -19.49
CA ARG A 260 7.44 -19.42 -18.42
C ARG A 260 7.63 -18.07 -17.70
N LEU A 261 7.48 -16.97 -18.43
CA LEU A 261 7.57 -15.63 -17.89
C LEU A 261 6.51 -15.37 -16.81
N ALA A 262 5.27 -15.85 -16.96
CA ALA A 262 4.19 -15.67 -15.99
C ALA A 262 4.58 -16.23 -14.61
N HIS A 263 5.07 -17.47 -14.59
CA HIS A 263 5.55 -18.16 -13.39
C HIS A 263 6.78 -17.48 -12.78
N THR A 264 7.67 -16.96 -13.63
CA THR A 264 8.87 -16.25 -13.17
C THR A 264 8.50 -14.95 -12.47
N ILE A 265 7.55 -14.19 -13.02
CA ILE A 265 7.03 -12.97 -12.40
C ILE A 265 6.36 -13.31 -11.07
N LEU A 266 5.45 -14.31 -11.05
CA LEU A 266 4.77 -14.72 -9.81
C LEU A 266 5.76 -15.12 -8.71
N ALA A 267 6.74 -15.97 -9.04
CA ALA A 267 7.78 -16.38 -8.10
C ALA A 267 8.63 -15.20 -7.61
N HIS A 268 8.93 -14.23 -8.50
CA HIS A 268 9.65 -13.01 -8.15
C HIS A 268 8.88 -12.20 -7.10
N GLU A 269 7.62 -11.86 -7.36
CA GLU A 269 6.80 -11.06 -6.43
C GLU A 269 6.57 -11.74 -5.07
N ILE A 270 6.53 -13.07 -5.05
CA ILE A 270 6.43 -13.86 -3.80
C ILE A 270 7.76 -13.86 -3.04
N ALA A 271 8.89 -13.99 -3.73
CA ALA A 271 10.21 -13.90 -3.10
C ALA A 271 10.44 -12.51 -2.47
N GLN A 272 9.96 -11.46 -3.12
CA GLN A 272 10.00 -10.09 -2.62
C GLN A 272 9.27 -9.89 -1.27
N GLN A 273 8.33 -10.79 -0.92
CA GLN A 273 7.71 -10.77 0.41
C GLN A 273 8.73 -10.95 1.54
N TRP A 274 9.84 -11.64 1.30
CA TRP A 274 10.97 -11.76 2.24
C TRP A 274 12.04 -10.70 1.97
N ILE A 275 12.57 -10.69 0.76
CA ILE A 275 13.70 -9.86 0.34
C ILE A 275 13.12 -8.67 -0.42
N GLY A 276 12.86 -7.57 0.28
CA GLY A 276 12.01 -6.51 -0.25
C GLY A 276 11.18 -5.93 0.89
N ASN A 277 10.27 -6.77 1.40
CA ASN A 277 9.25 -6.35 2.36
C ASN A 277 9.67 -6.53 3.82
N ILE A 278 9.96 -7.77 4.23
CA ILE A 278 10.42 -8.08 5.59
C ILE A 278 11.80 -7.46 5.81
N VAL A 279 12.75 -7.81 4.94
CA VAL A 279 14.07 -7.20 4.89
C VAL A 279 14.07 -6.16 3.77
N THR A 280 14.22 -4.89 4.14
CA THR A 280 14.20 -3.77 3.18
C THR A 280 15.53 -3.05 3.22
N VAL A 281 15.98 -2.55 2.08
CA VAL A 281 17.15 -1.69 1.98
C VAL A 281 17.00 -0.44 2.84
N LYS A 282 18.12 0.10 3.33
CA LYS A 282 18.12 1.37 4.06
C LYS A 282 17.84 2.54 3.11
N ASN A 283 18.37 2.47 1.89
CA ASN A 283 18.27 3.50 0.88
C ASN A 283 18.11 2.86 -0.51
N TRP A 284 17.38 3.53 -1.40
CA TRP A 284 17.19 3.18 -2.80
C TRP A 284 18.49 3.01 -3.61
N LYS A 285 19.63 3.54 -3.14
CA LYS A 285 20.94 3.27 -3.74
C LYS A 285 21.35 1.79 -3.68
N GLU A 286 20.77 1.03 -2.75
CA GLU A 286 21.07 -0.38 -2.50
C GLU A 286 19.97 -1.29 -3.06
N ILE A 287 19.12 -0.79 -3.97
CA ILE A 287 17.95 -1.51 -4.51
C ILE A 287 18.29 -2.88 -5.09
N CYS A 288 19.53 -3.10 -5.55
CA CYS A 288 19.99 -4.40 -6.06
C CYS A 288 20.09 -5.52 -5.00
N LEU A 289 19.96 -5.19 -3.72
CA LEU A 289 19.83 -6.18 -2.63
C LEU A 289 18.40 -6.76 -2.55
N GLN A 290 17.44 -6.14 -3.22
CA GLN A 290 16.06 -6.62 -3.43
C GLN A 290 15.97 -7.21 -4.83
#